data_AF-A0A9Q9MFJ2-F1
#
_entry.id   AF-A0A9Q9MFJ2-F1
#
_cell.length_a   1.000
_cell.length_b   1.000
_cell.length_c   1.000
_cell.angle_alpha   90.00
_cell.angle_beta   90.00
_cell.angle_gamma   90.00
#
_symmetry.space_group_name_H-M   'P 1'
#
loop_
_entity.id
_entity.type
_entity.pdbx_description
1 polymer ?
#
loop_
_entity_poly.entity_id
_entity_poly.type
_entity_poly.pdbx_seq_one_letter_code
_entity_poly.pdbx_strand_id
1 'polypeptide(L)'
;MDEKLSGVAVTEDAEETITGELRLLAMLLGAVLGTWIAWTSPQHGHEPRWVLFAVLAAVLGAASGEAFGFGAARWRDLGTVHRVRLFHVLHLVLASVAVAIGLVAATPFVLGEQGLTSRGLALSTIAICGALPSAATLGAVQRVARRRIDGSPGQQLNTLLSLRRLVSRLLNQLGLLVLLVTLVNGAATGWGAELPKAAVLFSGAVASFVVGVMYVPASTTLRRRCALFVDRHFPLTDVALDDLVDKAEERSRLEKLLGIDQTTFGELRSGLVIISPFVVSALAAIIPAKF
;
A
#
# COMPACT_ATOMS: atom_id res chain seq x y z
N MET A 1 -18.56 -5.79 39.75
CA MET A 1 -17.59 -5.09 38.88
C MET A 1 -17.57 -5.68 37.46
N ASP A 2 -18.60 -6.48 37.11
CA ASP A 2 -18.66 -7.24 35.84
C ASP A 2 -19.55 -6.59 34.77
N GLU A 3 -20.45 -5.69 35.14
CA GLU A 3 -21.43 -5.12 34.21
C GLU A 3 -20.79 -4.14 33.20
N LYS A 4 -19.75 -3.39 33.62
CA LYS A 4 -18.99 -2.48 32.73
C LYS A 4 -18.09 -3.21 31.73
N LEU A 5 -17.64 -4.43 32.04
CA LEU A 5 -16.82 -5.23 31.11
C LEU A 5 -17.68 -5.87 30.03
N SER A 6 -18.93 -6.24 30.34
CA SER A 6 -19.86 -6.78 29.35
C SER A 6 -20.27 -5.76 28.28
N GLY A 7 -20.46 -4.49 28.66
CA GLY A 7 -20.85 -3.44 27.71
C GLY A 7 -19.73 -3.03 26.75
N VAL A 8 -18.47 -3.08 27.18
CA VAL A 8 -17.31 -2.73 26.34
C VAL A 8 -17.02 -3.84 25.33
N ALA A 9 -17.08 -5.11 25.74
CA ALA A 9 -16.89 -6.25 24.85
C ALA A 9 -17.94 -6.30 23.74
N VAL A 10 -19.23 -6.06 24.06
CA VAL A 10 -20.32 -6.03 23.08
C VAL A 10 -20.16 -4.89 22.07
N THR A 11 -19.60 -3.75 22.48
CA THR A 11 -19.33 -2.63 21.57
C THR A 11 -18.10 -2.86 20.68
N GLU A 12 -17.05 -3.50 21.19
CA GLU A 12 -15.87 -3.86 20.39
C GLU A 12 -16.22 -4.93 19.35
N ASP A 13 -16.97 -5.96 19.73
CA ASP A 13 -17.40 -7.02 18.82
C ASP A 13 -18.30 -6.48 17.69
N ALA A 14 -19.20 -5.54 18.01
CA ALA A 14 -20.05 -4.89 17.02
C ALA A 14 -19.25 -4.01 16.05
N GLU A 15 -18.25 -3.27 16.54
CA GLU A 15 -17.43 -2.37 15.72
C GLU A 15 -16.45 -3.15 14.82
N GLU A 16 -15.91 -4.29 15.30
CA GLU A 16 -15.14 -5.22 14.49
C GLU A 16 -15.98 -5.86 13.38
N THR A 17 -17.21 -6.27 13.69
CA THR A 17 -18.14 -6.87 12.72
C THR A 17 -18.50 -5.89 11.61
N ILE A 18 -18.86 -4.64 11.96
CA ILE A 18 -19.17 -3.57 10.98
C ILE A 18 -17.96 -3.28 10.07
N THR A 19 -16.75 -3.29 10.64
CA THR A 19 -15.52 -3.04 9.87
C THR A 19 -15.23 -4.20 8.89
N GLY A 20 -15.52 -5.44 9.30
CA GLY A 20 -15.43 -6.62 8.44
C GLY A 20 -16.43 -6.58 7.28
N GLU A 21 -17.69 -6.27 7.56
CA GLU A 21 -18.76 -6.14 6.56
C GLU A 21 -18.46 -5.04 5.54
N LEU A 22 -18.02 -3.86 5.99
CA LEU A 22 -17.69 -2.76 5.09
C LEU A 22 -16.52 -3.09 4.16
N ARG A 23 -15.52 -3.84 4.65
CA ARG A 23 -14.41 -4.34 3.81
C ARG A 23 -14.91 -5.34 2.77
N LEU A 24 -15.78 -6.27 3.16
CA LEU A 24 -16.38 -7.23 2.25
C LEU A 24 -17.21 -6.54 1.16
N LEU A 25 -18.06 -5.58 1.55
CA LEU A 25 -18.87 -4.80 0.61
C LEU A 25 -18.01 -3.99 -0.35
N ALA A 26 -16.95 -3.31 0.13
CA ALA A 26 -16.03 -2.58 -0.72
C ALA A 26 -15.32 -3.51 -1.72
N MET A 27 -14.88 -4.68 -1.26
CA MET A 27 -14.27 -5.71 -2.12
C MET A 27 -15.23 -6.21 -3.20
N LEU A 28 -16.47 -6.57 -2.83
CA LEU A 28 -17.49 -7.03 -3.77
C LEU A 28 -17.87 -5.94 -4.77
N LEU A 29 -18.09 -4.71 -4.32
CA LEU A 29 -18.37 -3.57 -5.18
C LEU A 29 -17.23 -3.32 -6.16
N GLY A 30 -15.99 -3.35 -5.68
CA GLY A 30 -14.80 -3.23 -6.50
C GLY A 30 -14.72 -4.33 -7.57
N ALA A 31 -14.96 -5.58 -7.19
CA ALA A 31 -14.99 -6.72 -8.11
C ALA A 31 -16.04 -6.52 -9.21
N VAL A 32 -17.27 -6.15 -8.83
CA VAL A 32 -18.37 -5.87 -9.76
C VAL A 32 -18.00 -4.75 -10.72
N LEU A 33 -17.43 -3.64 -10.24
CA LEU A 33 -16.98 -2.53 -11.08
C LEU A 33 -15.87 -2.95 -12.05
N GLY A 34 -14.90 -3.74 -11.59
CA GLY A 34 -13.83 -4.29 -12.43
C GLY A 34 -14.37 -5.19 -13.54
N THR A 35 -15.27 -6.12 -13.19
CA THR A 35 -15.96 -6.99 -14.15
C THR A 35 -16.82 -6.20 -15.13
N TRP A 36 -17.53 -5.18 -14.65
CA TRP A 36 -18.36 -4.29 -15.49
C TRP A 36 -17.52 -3.56 -16.55
N ILE A 37 -16.36 -3.04 -16.17
CA ILE A 37 -15.42 -2.41 -17.12
C ILE A 37 -14.93 -3.42 -18.17
N ALA A 38 -14.67 -4.66 -17.76
CA ALA A 38 -14.27 -5.71 -18.69
C ALA A 38 -15.40 -6.17 -19.63
N TRP A 39 -16.64 -6.20 -19.12
CA TRP A 39 -17.83 -6.58 -19.88
C TRP A 39 -18.19 -5.54 -20.94
N THR A 40 -18.04 -4.25 -20.61
CA THR A 40 -18.29 -3.13 -21.55
C THR A 40 -17.20 -2.98 -22.62
N SER A 41 -16.25 -3.90 -22.71
CA SER A 41 -15.27 -3.94 -23.78
C SER A 41 -15.91 -4.40 -25.11
N PRO A 42 -15.74 -3.69 -26.23
CA PRO A 42 -16.26 -4.02 -27.57
C PRO A 42 -15.84 -5.41 -28.08
N GLN A 43 -14.79 -6.00 -27.49
CA GLN A 43 -14.25 -7.30 -27.87
C GLN A 43 -14.67 -8.43 -26.92
N HIS A 44 -15.73 -8.19 -26.15
CA HIS A 44 -16.35 -9.17 -25.27
C HIS A 44 -16.65 -10.48 -26.01
N GLY A 45 -16.19 -11.61 -25.44
CA GLY A 45 -16.58 -12.96 -25.87
C GLY A 45 -15.95 -13.50 -27.15
N HIS A 46 -15.08 -12.75 -27.83
CA HIS A 46 -14.49 -13.17 -29.12
C HIS A 46 -13.16 -13.91 -28.98
N GLU A 47 -12.44 -13.77 -27.86
CA GLU A 47 -11.13 -14.40 -27.64
C GLU A 47 -10.96 -14.94 -26.21
N PRO A 48 -10.20 -16.04 -26.00
CA PRO A 48 -9.87 -16.56 -24.67
C PRO A 48 -9.16 -15.53 -23.77
N ARG A 49 -8.43 -14.58 -24.38
CA ARG A 49 -7.72 -13.50 -23.69
C ARG A 49 -8.66 -12.53 -22.97
N TRP A 50 -9.89 -12.37 -23.46
CA TRP A 50 -10.91 -11.56 -22.78
C TRP A 50 -11.21 -12.12 -21.38
N VAL A 51 -11.28 -13.45 -21.23
CA VAL A 51 -11.54 -14.09 -19.92
C VAL A 51 -10.43 -13.77 -18.93
N LEU A 52 -9.16 -13.85 -19.37
CA LEU A 52 -8.02 -13.50 -18.52
C LEU A 52 -8.08 -12.02 -18.11
N PHE A 53 -8.37 -11.12 -19.04
CA PHE A 53 -8.55 -9.70 -18.73
C PHE A 53 -9.70 -9.45 -17.75
N ALA A 54 -10.86 -10.08 -17.95
CA ALA A 54 -12.03 -9.93 -17.08
C ALA A 54 -11.76 -10.44 -15.66
N VAL A 55 -11.08 -11.58 -15.52
CA VAL A 55 -10.66 -12.13 -14.22
C VAL A 55 -9.68 -11.18 -13.54
N LEU A 56 -8.65 -10.71 -14.24
CA LEU A 56 -7.67 -9.78 -13.66
C LEU A 56 -8.30 -8.43 -13.29
N ALA A 57 -9.23 -7.90 -14.09
CA ALA A 57 -9.96 -6.68 -13.80
C ALA A 57 -10.87 -6.85 -12.56
N ALA A 58 -11.54 -7.99 -12.43
CA ALA A 58 -12.34 -8.32 -11.24
C ALA A 58 -11.45 -8.42 -9.99
N VAL A 59 -10.30 -9.09 -10.08
CA VAL A 59 -9.34 -9.22 -8.96
C VAL A 59 -8.73 -7.87 -8.60
N LEU A 60 -8.38 -7.03 -9.58
CA LEU A 60 -7.91 -5.66 -9.34
C LEU A 60 -8.98 -4.82 -8.64
N GLY A 61 -10.23 -4.92 -9.09
CA GLY A 61 -11.37 -4.28 -8.46
C GLY A 61 -11.54 -4.71 -7.02
N ALA A 62 -11.53 -6.02 -6.76
CA ALA A 62 -11.63 -6.61 -5.42
C ALA A 62 -10.49 -6.12 -4.52
N ALA A 63 -9.24 -6.20 -4.99
CA ALA A 63 -8.07 -5.74 -4.25
C ALA A 63 -8.12 -4.23 -3.97
N SER A 64 -8.65 -3.43 -4.90
CA SER A 64 -8.82 -1.98 -4.71
C SER A 64 -9.86 -1.69 -3.63
N GLY A 65 -10.97 -2.43 -3.61
CA GLY A 65 -11.97 -2.35 -2.56
C GLY A 65 -11.45 -2.81 -1.18
N GLU A 66 -10.66 -3.87 -1.15
CA GLU A 66 -10.00 -4.36 0.07
C GLU A 66 -9.02 -3.32 0.62
N ALA A 67 -8.16 -2.76 -0.23
CA ALA A 67 -7.21 -1.72 0.14
C ALA A 67 -7.93 -0.45 0.65
N PHE A 68 -9.06 -0.09 0.02
CA PHE A 68 -9.90 1.00 0.47
C PHE A 68 -10.42 0.76 1.89
N GLY A 69 -11.08 -0.37 2.11
CA GLY A 69 -11.68 -0.71 3.39
C GLY A 69 -10.64 -0.88 4.49
N PHE A 70 -9.50 -1.50 4.17
CA PHE A 70 -8.39 -1.63 5.11
C PHE A 70 -7.79 -0.27 5.48
N GLY A 71 -7.48 0.57 4.50
CA GLY A 71 -6.92 1.90 4.77
C GLY A 71 -7.91 2.79 5.55
N ALA A 72 -9.20 2.73 5.22
CA ALA A 72 -10.23 3.49 5.93
C ALA A 72 -10.40 3.04 7.39
N ALA A 73 -10.42 1.72 7.63
CA ALA A 73 -10.46 1.15 8.98
C ALA A 73 -9.25 1.60 9.81
N ARG A 74 -8.04 1.52 9.23
CA ARG A 74 -6.82 1.91 9.95
C ARG A 74 -6.68 3.40 10.16
N TRP A 75 -7.21 4.21 9.25
CA TRP A 75 -7.37 5.65 9.48
C TRP A 75 -8.28 5.93 10.68
N ARG A 76 -9.41 5.22 10.79
CA ARG A 76 -10.34 5.33 11.93
C ARG A 76 -9.64 4.94 13.24
N ASP A 77 -8.95 3.79 13.26
CA ASP A 77 -8.18 3.32 14.42
C ASP A 77 -7.10 4.32 14.85
N LEU A 78 -6.42 4.95 13.89
CA LEU A 78 -5.43 6.00 14.20
C LEU A 78 -6.10 7.25 14.76
N GLY A 79 -7.30 7.59 14.29
CA GLY A 79 -8.08 8.75 14.74
C GLY A 79 -8.56 8.65 16.19
N THR A 80 -8.80 7.43 16.69
CA THR A 80 -9.18 7.21 18.10
C THR A 80 -8.01 7.39 19.05
N VAL A 81 -6.79 6.98 18.65
CA VAL A 81 -5.58 7.11 19.47
C VAL A 81 -4.94 8.49 19.34
N HIS A 82 -4.89 9.04 18.13
CA HIS A 82 -4.30 10.35 17.83
C HIS A 82 -5.27 11.14 16.95
N ARG A 83 -5.85 12.24 17.46
CA ARG A 83 -6.69 13.14 16.66
C ARG A 83 -5.87 13.82 15.55
N VAL A 84 -5.76 13.17 14.40
CA VAL A 84 -5.20 13.75 13.17
C VAL A 84 -6.35 14.29 12.33
N ARG A 85 -6.44 15.61 12.21
CA ARG A 85 -7.45 16.24 11.34
C ARG A 85 -7.13 15.96 9.87
N LEU A 86 -8.11 15.50 9.09
CA LEU A 86 -7.98 15.13 7.69
C LEU A 86 -7.31 16.21 6.82
N PHE A 87 -7.67 17.49 7.02
CA PHE A 87 -7.09 18.64 6.32
C PHE A 87 -5.58 18.69 6.36
N HIS A 88 -5.01 18.24 7.47
CA HIS A 88 -3.58 18.23 7.59
C HIS A 88 -3.02 17.18 6.62
N VAL A 89 -3.59 15.98 6.47
CA VAL A 89 -3.03 14.93 5.60
C VAL A 89 -3.41 15.15 4.13
N LEU A 90 -4.43 15.97 3.88
CA LEU A 90 -4.96 16.25 2.56
C LEU A 90 -3.89 16.69 1.55
N HIS A 91 -2.94 17.56 1.92
CA HIS A 91 -1.89 17.99 0.99
C HIS A 91 -1.01 16.83 0.47
N LEU A 92 -0.72 15.82 1.30
CA LEU A 92 0.07 14.65 0.88
C LEU A 92 -0.73 13.75 -0.05
N VAL A 93 -2.02 13.55 0.26
CA VAL A 93 -2.94 12.76 -0.58
C VAL A 93 -3.17 13.47 -1.91
N LEU A 94 -3.40 14.79 -1.90
CA LEU A 94 -3.55 15.58 -3.11
C LEU A 94 -2.27 15.60 -3.93
N ALA A 95 -1.10 15.69 -3.30
CA ALA A 95 0.18 15.60 -4.00
C ALA A 95 0.36 14.22 -4.64
N SER A 96 0.06 13.12 -3.95
CA SER A 96 0.19 11.78 -4.52
C SER A 96 -0.81 11.55 -5.66
N VAL A 97 -2.04 12.04 -5.53
CA VAL A 97 -3.05 12.02 -6.60
C VAL A 97 -2.62 12.87 -7.78
N ALA A 98 -2.11 14.09 -7.55
CA ALA A 98 -1.62 14.96 -8.61
C ALA A 98 -0.45 14.34 -9.36
N VAL A 99 0.49 13.69 -8.66
CA VAL A 99 1.59 12.92 -9.27
C VAL A 99 1.04 11.75 -10.09
N ALA A 100 0.08 10.99 -9.55
CA ALA A 100 -0.53 9.88 -10.28
C ALA A 100 -1.24 10.36 -11.56
N ILE A 101 -2.08 11.40 -11.47
CA ILE A 101 -2.78 11.99 -12.61
C ILE A 101 -1.78 12.55 -13.62
N GLY A 102 -0.75 13.29 -13.16
CA GLY A 102 0.27 13.85 -14.04
C GLY A 102 1.04 12.79 -14.80
N LEU A 103 1.40 11.67 -14.16
CA LEU A 103 2.08 10.56 -14.81
C LEU A 103 1.17 9.83 -15.80
N VAL A 104 -0.10 9.63 -15.45
CA VAL A 104 -1.09 9.05 -16.38
C VAL A 104 -1.29 9.97 -17.59
N ALA A 105 -1.39 11.29 -17.38
CA ALA A 105 -1.51 12.28 -18.43
C ALA A 105 -0.24 12.43 -19.29
N ALA A 106 0.93 12.06 -18.76
CA ALA A 106 2.19 12.03 -19.50
C ALA A 106 2.30 10.83 -20.45
N THR A 107 1.48 9.78 -20.27
CA THR A 107 1.51 8.55 -21.06
C THR A 107 1.50 8.78 -22.58
N PRO A 108 0.63 9.64 -23.16
CA PRO A 108 0.61 9.86 -24.61
C PRO A 108 1.90 10.49 -25.15
N PHE A 109 2.60 11.29 -24.34
CA PHE A 109 3.86 11.92 -24.73
C PHE A 109 5.04 10.94 -24.75
N VAL A 110 4.99 9.90 -23.92
CA VAL A 110 6.06 8.90 -23.82
C VAL A 110 5.82 7.71 -24.76
N LEU A 111 4.57 7.28 -24.91
CA LEU A 111 4.19 6.05 -25.60
C LEU A 111 3.34 6.26 -26.86
N GLY A 112 3.03 7.51 -27.21
CA GLY A 112 2.11 7.86 -28.29
C GLY A 112 0.64 7.75 -27.87
N GLU A 113 -0.28 8.22 -28.73
CA GLU A 113 -1.73 8.28 -28.43
C GLU A 113 -2.36 6.91 -28.13
N GLN A 114 -1.73 5.83 -28.59
CA GLN A 114 -2.17 4.45 -28.35
C GLN A 114 -1.81 3.92 -26.95
N GLY A 115 -0.95 4.64 -26.20
CA GLY A 115 -0.52 4.25 -24.86
C GLY A 115 -1.61 4.39 -23.79
N LEU A 116 -2.70 5.11 -24.08
CA LEU A 116 -3.75 5.42 -23.12
C LEU A 116 -5.12 4.97 -23.65
N THR A 117 -5.64 3.87 -23.11
CA THR A 117 -6.99 3.39 -23.44
C THR A 117 -8.01 3.88 -22.42
N SER A 118 -9.26 4.09 -22.84
CA SER A 118 -10.35 4.50 -21.93
C SER A 118 -10.58 3.50 -20.78
N ARG A 119 -10.34 2.20 -21.04
CA ARG A 119 -10.42 1.13 -20.02
C ARG A 119 -9.24 1.15 -19.07
N GLY A 120 -8.03 1.34 -19.60
CA GLY A 120 -6.82 1.54 -18.78
C GLY A 120 -6.97 2.73 -17.84
N LEU A 121 -7.58 3.82 -18.32
CA LEU A 121 -7.97 4.95 -17.48
C LEU A 121 -8.99 4.57 -16.40
N ALA A 122 -10.10 3.91 -16.76
CA ALA A 122 -11.13 3.52 -15.79
C ALA A 122 -10.59 2.59 -14.68
N LEU A 123 -9.79 1.59 -15.05
CA LEU A 123 -9.15 0.66 -14.10
C LEU A 123 -8.09 1.36 -13.24
N SER A 124 -7.34 2.29 -13.82
CA SER A 124 -6.41 3.13 -13.06
C SER A 124 -7.14 4.01 -12.05
N THR A 125 -8.30 4.56 -12.42
CA THR A 125 -9.15 5.33 -11.49
C THR A 125 -9.60 4.46 -10.32
N ILE A 126 -10.03 3.22 -10.55
CA ILE A 126 -10.38 2.27 -9.47
C ILE A 126 -9.19 2.04 -8.54
N ALA A 127 -8.01 1.76 -9.10
CA ALA A 127 -6.80 1.52 -8.31
C ALA A 127 -6.39 2.77 -7.50
N ILE A 128 -6.47 3.96 -8.09
CA ILE A 128 -6.19 5.24 -7.42
C ILE A 128 -7.17 5.43 -6.26
N CYS A 129 -8.48 5.28 -6.51
CA CYS A 129 -9.51 5.39 -5.47
C CYS A 129 -9.29 4.39 -4.34
N GLY A 130 -8.94 3.14 -4.65
CA GLY A 130 -8.62 2.11 -3.67
C GLY A 130 -7.40 2.45 -2.80
N ALA A 131 -6.41 3.11 -3.37
CA ALA A 131 -5.18 3.50 -2.68
C ALA A 131 -5.32 4.77 -1.82
N LEU A 132 -6.36 5.60 -2.00
CA LEU A 132 -6.51 6.87 -1.29
C LEU A 132 -6.52 6.72 0.24
N PRO A 133 -7.28 5.80 0.85
CA PRO A 133 -7.28 5.66 2.31
C PRO A 133 -5.92 5.17 2.84
N SER A 134 -5.21 4.34 2.07
CA SER A 134 -3.84 3.93 2.38
C SER A 134 -2.87 5.11 2.36
N ALA A 135 -3.00 6.02 1.38
CA ALA A 135 -2.23 7.26 1.32
C ALA A 135 -2.49 8.16 2.53
N ALA A 136 -3.77 8.34 2.89
CA ALA A 136 -4.16 9.09 4.07
C ALA A 136 -3.55 8.46 5.33
N THR A 137 -3.64 7.15 5.48
CA THR A 137 -3.09 6.41 6.62
C THR A 137 -1.58 6.58 6.74
N LEU A 138 -0.84 6.45 5.63
CA LEU A 138 0.61 6.71 5.61
C LEU A 138 0.95 8.15 6.02
N GLY A 139 0.19 9.14 5.54
CA GLY A 139 0.36 10.53 5.93
C GLY A 139 0.02 10.80 7.42
N ALA A 140 -0.96 10.09 7.99
CA ALA A 140 -1.22 10.11 9.42
C ALA A 140 -0.07 9.50 10.21
N VAL A 141 0.46 8.33 9.80
CA VAL A 141 1.62 7.71 10.46
C VAL A 141 2.81 8.65 10.42
N GLN A 142 3.09 9.28 9.28
CA GLN A 142 4.17 10.28 9.17
C GLN A 142 3.99 11.40 10.20
N ARG A 143 2.77 11.90 10.38
CA ARG A 143 2.48 12.95 11.35
C ARG A 143 2.64 12.51 12.79
N VAL A 144 2.11 11.34 13.13
CA VAL A 144 2.23 10.77 14.47
C VAL A 144 3.71 10.56 14.80
N ALA A 145 4.49 10.01 13.87
CA ALA A 145 5.92 9.82 14.02
C ALA A 145 6.73 11.13 14.16
N ARG A 146 6.26 12.26 13.62
CA ARG A 146 6.90 13.57 13.83
C ARG A 146 6.67 14.13 15.24
N ARG A 147 5.58 13.76 15.90
CA ARG A 147 5.25 14.25 17.25
C ARG A 147 5.95 13.40 18.32
N ARG A 148 6.03 13.94 19.55
CA ARG A 148 6.42 13.12 20.69
C ARG A 148 5.29 12.12 20.96
N ILE A 149 5.67 10.85 21.11
CA ILE A 149 4.78 9.80 21.60
C ILE A 149 4.89 9.84 23.11
N ASP A 150 3.79 10.15 23.78
CA ASP A 150 3.72 10.25 25.22
C ASP A 150 3.48 8.87 25.86
N GLY A 151 3.70 8.75 27.18
CA GLY A 151 3.52 7.52 27.93
C GLY A 151 4.83 6.85 28.36
N SER A 152 4.73 5.67 28.96
CA SER A 152 5.89 4.92 29.44
C SER A 152 6.77 4.42 28.28
N PRO A 153 8.06 4.10 28.50
CA PRO A 153 8.93 3.58 27.45
C PRO A 153 8.36 2.32 26.76
N GLY A 154 7.70 1.44 27.52
CA GLY A 154 7.02 0.26 26.98
C GLY A 154 5.83 0.61 26.07
N GLN A 155 5.02 1.62 26.45
CA GLN A 155 3.91 2.10 25.61
C GLN A 155 4.42 2.76 24.33
N GLN A 156 5.49 3.55 24.42
CA GLN A 156 6.14 4.17 23.27
C GLN A 156 6.68 3.10 22.31
N LEU A 157 7.39 2.09 22.82
CA LEU A 157 7.91 0.99 22.02
C LEU A 157 6.79 0.21 21.32
N ASN A 158 5.73 -0.16 22.06
CA ASN A 158 4.58 -0.86 21.48
C ASN A 158 3.91 -0.04 20.36
N THR A 159 3.78 1.28 20.56
CA THR A 159 3.23 2.20 19.55
C THR A 159 4.11 2.23 18.30
N LEU A 160 5.43 2.34 18.44
CA LEU A 160 6.36 2.33 17.31
C LEU A 160 6.32 1.01 16.53
N LEU A 161 6.29 -0.13 17.22
CA LEU A 161 6.14 -1.45 16.59
C LEU A 161 4.79 -1.63 15.90
N SER A 162 3.72 -1.06 16.47
CA SER A 162 2.39 -1.04 15.84
C SER A 162 2.38 -0.21 14.56
N LEU A 163 2.92 1.01 14.60
CA LEU A 163 3.05 1.88 13.42
C LEU A 163 3.91 1.24 12.33
N ARG A 164 5.00 0.55 12.70
CA ARG A 164 5.84 -0.18 11.74
C ARG A 164 5.06 -1.29 11.05
N ARG A 165 4.39 -2.15 11.83
CA ARG A 165 3.54 -3.24 11.29
C ARG A 165 2.47 -2.69 10.36
N LEU A 166 1.85 -1.57 10.70
CA LEU A 166 0.85 -0.91 9.87
C LEU A 166 1.44 -0.42 8.53
N VAL A 167 2.57 0.30 8.57
CA VAL A 167 3.27 0.80 7.38
C VAL A 167 3.69 -0.34 6.45
N SER A 168 4.22 -1.44 6.99
CA SER A 168 4.60 -2.62 6.19
C SER A 168 3.38 -3.32 5.56
N ARG A 169 2.26 -3.42 6.29
CA ARG A 169 1.01 -3.99 5.74
C ARG A 169 0.45 -3.15 4.60
N LEU A 170 0.42 -1.82 4.76
CA LEU A 170 -0.01 -0.89 3.71
C LEU A 170 0.89 -0.98 2.48
N LEU A 171 2.21 -1.10 2.66
CA LEU A 171 3.13 -1.28 1.53
C LEU A 171 2.81 -2.56 0.75
N ASN A 172 2.56 -3.67 1.44
CA ASN A 172 2.24 -4.94 0.80
C ASN A 172 0.96 -4.84 -0.05
N GLN A 173 -0.09 -4.20 0.47
CA GLN A 173 -1.34 -3.97 -0.28
C GLN A 173 -1.13 -3.07 -1.49
N LEU A 174 -0.40 -1.96 -1.33
CA LEU A 174 -0.08 -1.08 -2.44
C LEU A 174 0.77 -1.79 -3.51
N GLY A 175 1.71 -2.63 -3.10
CA GLY A 175 2.48 -3.48 -4.01
C GLY A 175 1.61 -4.46 -4.79
N LEU A 176 0.63 -5.08 -4.14
CA LEU A 176 -0.36 -5.94 -4.81
C LEU A 176 -1.18 -5.18 -5.86
N LEU A 177 -1.60 -3.94 -5.56
CA LEU A 177 -2.31 -3.10 -6.54
C LEU A 177 -1.44 -2.77 -7.74
N VAL A 178 -0.19 -2.36 -7.52
CA VAL A 178 0.79 -2.10 -8.60
C VAL A 178 0.93 -3.32 -9.51
N LEU A 179 1.07 -4.49 -8.89
CA LEU A 179 1.17 -5.76 -9.61
C LEU A 179 -0.08 -6.02 -10.46
N LEU A 180 -1.27 -5.96 -9.87
CA LEU A 180 -2.52 -6.22 -10.56
C LEU A 180 -2.78 -5.23 -11.70
N VAL A 181 -2.50 -3.94 -11.51
CA VAL A 181 -2.56 -2.95 -12.60
C VAL A 181 -1.62 -3.33 -13.74
N THR A 182 -0.38 -3.69 -13.43
CA THR A 182 0.61 -4.13 -14.44
C THR A 182 0.11 -5.37 -15.20
N LEU A 183 -0.51 -6.33 -14.51
CA LEU A 183 -1.04 -7.53 -15.13
C LEU A 183 -2.26 -7.31 -15.99
N VAL A 184 -3.19 -6.48 -15.54
CA VAL A 184 -4.38 -6.13 -16.32
C VAL A 184 -3.96 -5.43 -17.61
N ASN A 185 -2.99 -4.52 -17.53
CA ASN A 185 -2.39 -3.91 -18.73
C ASN A 185 -1.66 -4.94 -19.60
N GLY A 186 -0.96 -5.89 -18.99
CA GLY A 186 -0.31 -7.01 -19.67
C GLY A 186 -1.27 -7.90 -20.44
N ALA A 187 -2.38 -8.31 -19.82
CA ALA A 187 -3.43 -9.09 -20.46
C ALA A 187 -4.14 -8.34 -21.59
N ALA A 188 -4.11 -7.01 -21.56
CA ALA A 188 -4.63 -6.16 -22.63
C ALA A 188 -3.62 -5.91 -23.78
N THR A 189 -2.37 -6.37 -23.67
CA THR A 189 -1.39 -6.19 -24.76
C THR A 189 -1.79 -7.00 -26.01
N GLY A 190 -1.69 -6.35 -27.17
CA GLY A 190 -2.07 -6.98 -28.44
C GLY A 190 -3.57 -7.31 -28.57
N TRP A 191 -4.42 -6.65 -27.78
CA TRP A 191 -5.87 -6.80 -27.81
C TRP A 191 -6.54 -5.44 -28.07
N GLY A 192 -7.26 -5.31 -29.19
CA GLY A 192 -7.95 -4.06 -29.56
C GLY A 192 -7.04 -3.00 -30.16
N ALA A 193 -7.26 -1.72 -29.82
CA ALA A 193 -6.29 -0.68 -30.14
C ALA A 193 -4.98 -1.06 -29.43
N GLU A 194 -3.99 -1.49 -30.21
CA GLU A 194 -2.83 -2.23 -29.71
C GLU A 194 -2.10 -1.44 -28.62
N LEU A 195 -2.30 -1.85 -27.37
CA LEU A 195 -1.57 -1.29 -26.25
C LEU A 195 -0.10 -1.71 -26.41
N PRO A 196 0.84 -0.76 -26.61
CA PRO A 196 2.23 -1.12 -26.86
C PRO A 196 2.79 -1.85 -25.65
N LYS A 197 3.65 -2.86 -25.87
CA LYS A 197 4.26 -3.63 -24.76
C LYS A 197 5.00 -2.73 -23.76
N ALA A 198 5.55 -1.62 -24.23
CA ALA A 198 6.19 -0.59 -23.42
C ALA A 198 5.23 0.04 -22.38
N ALA A 199 3.92 0.06 -22.64
CA ALA A 199 2.91 0.57 -21.70
C ALA A 199 2.76 -0.27 -20.44
N VAL A 200 2.97 -1.58 -20.52
CA VAL A 200 2.95 -2.46 -19.34
C VAL A 200 4.07 -2.07 -18.39
N LEU A 201 5.30 -1.97 -18.91
CA LEU A 201 6.47 -1.57 -18.15
C LEU A 201 6.34 -0.15 -17.60
N PHE A 202 5.87 0.78 -18.43
CA PHE A 202 5.65 2.17 -18.03
C PHE A 202 4.60 2.27 -16.92
N SER A 203 3.48 1.55 -17.03
CA SER A 203 2.43 1.57 -16.01
C SER A 203 2.90 1.02 -14.66
N GLY A 204 3.66 -0.09 -14.67
CA GLY A 204 4.25 -0.66 -13.46
C GLY A 204 5.28 0.29 -12.83
N ALA A 205 6.11 0.95 -13.64
CA ALA A 205 7.07 1.94 -13.16
C ALA A 205 6.37 3.17 -12.54
N VAL A 206 5.35 3.72 -13.22
CA VAL A 206 4.54 4.85 -12.73
C VAL A 206 3.86 4.50 -11.41
N ALA A 207 3.18 3.36 -11.34
CA ALA A 207 2.48 2.94 -10.13
C ALA A 207 3.45 2.68 -8.97
N SER A 208 4.60 2.05 -9.23
CA SER A 208 5.67 1.87 -8.23
C SER A 208 6.22 3.20 -7.72
N PHE A 209 6.41 4.17 -8.62
CA PHE A 209 6.89 5.50 -8.27
C PHE A 209 5.89 6.23 -7.36
N VAL A 210 4.59 6.20 -7.68
CA VAL A 210 3.54 6.77 -6.84
C VAL A 210 3.53 6.16 -5.44
N VAL A 211 3.62 4.82 -5.34
CA VAL A 211 3.73 4.13 -4.04
C VAL A 211 4.98 4.55 -3.29
N GLY A 212 6.13 4.71 -3.99
CA GLY A 212 7.36 5.22 -3.41
C GLY A 212 7.20 6.62 -2.82
N VAL A 213 6.59 7.55 -3.55
CA VAL A 213 6.32 8.92 -3.10
C VAL A 213 5.45 8.94 -1.84
N MET A 214 4.49 8.02 -1.74
CA MET A 214 3.63 7.89 -0.56
C MET A 214 4.33 7.23 0.63
N TYR A 215 5.09 6.16 0.38
CA TYR A 215 5.67 5.31 1.41
C TYR A 215 6.95 5.87 2.04
N VAL A 216 7.87 6.37 1.20
CA VAL A 216 9.22 6.77 1.62
C VAL A 216 9.19 7.85 2.71
N PRO A 217 8.37 8.91 2.62
CA PRO A 217 8.33 9.94 3.66
C PRO A 217 7.80 9.41 5.00
N ALA A 218 6.84 8.49 4.98
CA ALA A 218 6.26 7.90 6.18
C ALA A 218 7.26 6.96 6.87
N SER A 219 7.90 6.06 6.10
CA SER A 219 8.86 5.09 6.62
C SER A 219 10.13 5.77 7.15
N THR A 220 10.70 6.74 6.42
CA THR A 220 11.88 7.49 6.88
C THR A 220 11.62 8.27 8.16
N THR A 221 10.45 8.91 8.27
CA THR A 221 10.08 9.64 9.48
C THR A 221 9.90 8.69 10.67
N LEU A 222 9.23 7.55 10.47
CA LEU A 222 9.05 6.55 11.51
C LEU A 222 10.39 5.97 11.97
N ARG A 223 11.28 5.62 11.06
CA ARG A 223 12.63 5.12 11.40
C ARG A 223 13.45 6.12 12.18
N ARG A 224 13.43 7.40 11.77
CA ARG A 224 14.09 8.47 12.53
C ARG A 224 13.52 8.54 13.96
N ARG A 225 12.21 8.39 14.11
CA ARG A 225 11.57 8.38 15.43
C ARG A 225 11.97 7.16 16.26
N CYS A 226 12.08 5.98 15.65
CA CYS A 226 12.61 4.78 16.29
C CYS A 226 14.07 4.98 16.75
N ALA A 227 14.93 5.54 15.90
CA ALA A 227 16.31 5.83 16.26
C ALA A 227 16.40 6.77 17.47
N LEU A 228 15.62 7.86 17.47
CA LEU A 228 15.55 8.77 18.62
C LEU A 228 15.02 8.11 19.90
N PHE A 229 14.20 7.07 19.79
CA PHE A 229 13.74 6.28 20.95
C PHE A 229 14.87 5.41 21.51
N VAL A 230 15.60 4.72 20.63
CA VAL A 230 16.78 3.91 21.02
C VAL A 230 17.85 4.79 21.66
N ASP A 231 18.21 5.90 21.01
CA ASP A 231 19.24 6.81 21.53
C ASP A 231 18.90 7.37 22.92
N ARG A 232 17.61 7.58 23.21
CA ARG A 232 17.16 8.12 24.50
C ARG A 232 17.14 7.08 25.62
N HIS A 233 16.74 5.85 25.31
CA HIS A 233 16.49 4.83 26.33
C HIS A 233 17.60 3.78 26.44
N PHE A 234 18.48 3.69 25.43
CA PHE A 234 19.62 2.78 25.37
C PHE A 234 20.90 3.53 24.93
N PRO A 235 21.30 4.61 25.64
CA PRO A 235 22.55 5.30 25.36
C PRO A 235 23.76 4.43 25.73
N LEU A 236 24.82 4.49 24.93
CA LEU A 236 26.09 3.80 25.20
C LEU A 236 27.15 4.72 25.82
N THR A 237 26.86 6.01 25.99
CA THR A 237 27.82 7.03 26.45
C THR A 237 28.30 6.85 27.89
N ASP A 238 27.46 6.28 28.75
CA ASP A 238 27.71 6.19 30.20
C ASP A 238 27.78 4.74 30.71
N VAL A 239 28.12 3.80 29.83
CA VAL A 239 28.20 2.37 30.15
C VAL A 239 29.64 1.98 30.52
N ALA A 240 29.82 1.21 31.59
CA ALA A 240 31.12 0.68 31.98
C ALA A 240 31.70 -0.23 30.90
N LEU A 241 33.03 -0.28 30.76
CA LEU A 241 33.69 -1.05 29.70
C LEU A 241 33.30 -2.55 29.73
N ASP A 242 33.14 -3.11 30.93
CA ASP A 242 32.83 -4.52 31.15
C ASP A 242 31.40 -4.88 30.66
N ASP A 243 30.46 -3.93 30.69
CA ASP A 243 29.06 -4.11 30.25
C ASP A 243 28.80 -3.59 28.82
N LEU A 244 29.80 -2.96 28.19
CA LEU A 244 29.63 -2.22 26.94
C LEU A 244 29.19 -3.13 25.79
N VAL A 245 29.75 -4.34 25.70
CA VAL A 245 29.44 -5.30 24.63
C VAL A 245 27.99 -5.79 24.75
N ASP A 246 27.57 -6.17 25.96
CA ASP A 246 26.21 -6.68 26.20
C ASP A 246 25.17 -5.60 25.94
N LYS A 247 25.43 -4.35 26.37
CA LYS A 247 24.55 -3.21 26.08
C LYS A 247 24.52 -2.81 24.62
N ALA A 248 25.64 -2.92 23.91
CA ALA A 248 25.67 -2.73 22.47
C ALA A 248 24.86 -3.82 21.74
N GLU A 249 24.89 -5.07 22.22
CA GLU A 249 24.10 -6.15 21.64
C GLU A 249 22.60 -5.98 21.90
N GLU A 250 22.19 -5.65 23.12
CA GLU A 250 20.79 -5.31 23.47
C GLU A 250 20.25 -4.19 22.56
N ARG A 251 21.05 -3.13 22.39
CA ARG A 251 20.75 -2.02 21.50
C ARG A 251 20.59 -2.47 20.05
N SER A 252 21.54 -3.25 19.52
CA SER A 252 21.48 -3.76 18.14
C SER A 252 20.26 -4.65 17.90
N ARG A 253 19.90 -5.51 18.88
CA ARG A 253 18.69 -6.33 18.80
C ARG A 253 17.44 -5.44 18.71
N LEU A 254 17.37 -4.37 19.51
CA LEU A 254 16.25 -3.43 19.47
C LEU A 254 16.21 -2.64 18.14
N GLU A 255 17.35 -2.21 17.62
CA GLU A 255 17.45 -1.50 16.33
C GLU A 255 16.93 -2.37 15.17
N LYS A 256 17.27 -3.66 15.17
CA LYS A 256 16.73 -4.64 14.22
C LYS A 256 15.21 -4.83 14.35
N LEU A 257 14.71 -4.95 15.59
CA LEU A 257 13.27 -5.08 15.86
C LEU A 257 12.49 -3.82 15.46
N LEU A 258 13.10 -2.64 15.51
CA LEU A 258 12.53 -1.38 15.06
C LEU A 258 12.75 -1.10 13.57
N GLY A 259 13.62 -1.87 12.91
CA GLY A 259 13.89 -1.76 11.48
C GLY A 259 14.71 -0.54 11.11
N ILE A 260 15.53 -0.06 12.05
CA ILE A 260 16.39 1.10 11.84
C ILE A 260 17.48 0.74 10.81
N ASP A 261 17.97 -0.50 10.85
CA ASP A 261 19.05 -1.01 9.99
C ASP A 261 18.60 -1.36 8.57
N GLN A 262 17.30 -1.44 8.32
CA GLN A 262 16.80 -1.72 6.98
C GLN A 262 16.92 -0.45 6.14
N THR A 263 17.34 -0.54 4.88
CA THR A 263 17.24 0.59 3.94
C THR A 263 15.83 0.66 3.38
N THR A 264 15.33 1.85 3.02
CA THR A 264 13.97 1.99 2.47
C THR A 264 13.87 1.24 1.15
N PHE A 265 14.96 1.21 0.39
CA PHE A 265 15.12 0.42 -0.82
C PHE A 265 15.11 -1.09 -0.53
N GLY A 266 15.68 -1.54 0.60
CA GLY A 266 15.62 -2.93 1.04
C GLY A 266 14.20 -3.41 1.36
N GLU A 267 13.38 -2.56 2.00
CA GLU A 267 11.96 -2.85 2.26
C GLU A 267 11.14 -2.88 0.97
N LEU A 268 11.32 -1.88 0.08
CA LEU A 268 10.69 -1.85 -1.23
C LEU A 268 11.07 -3.08 -2.06
N ARG A 269 12.36 -3.46 -2.04
CA ARG A 269 12.86 -4.67 -2.69
C ARG A 269 12.25 -5.93 -2.07
N SER A 270 12.14 -6.03 -0.74
CA SER A 270 11.53 -7.20 -0.09
C SER A 270 10.05 -7.37 -0.45
N GLY A 271 9.30 -6.26 -0.57
CA GLY A 271 7.93 -6.27 -1.09
C GLY A 271 7.89 -6.68 -2.57
N LEU A 272 8.86 -6.24 -3.38
CA LEU A 272 8.98 -6.61 -4.79
C LEU A 272 9.44 -8.06 -5.02
N VAL A 273 10.26 -8.61 -4.12
CA VAL A 273 10.75 -10.00 -4.17
C VAL A 273 9.60 -10.99 -3.99
N ILE A 274 8.63 -10.67 -3.12
CA ILE A 274 7.40 -11.47 -2.94
C ILE A 274 6.56 -11.45 -4.23
N ILE A 275 6.60 -10.34 -4.97
CA ILE A 275 5.87 -10.13 -6.23
C ILE A 275 6.60 -10.76 -7.43
N SER A 276 7.88 -11.10 -7.29
CA SER A 276 8.74 -11.56 -8.39
C SER A 276 8.26 -12.87 -9.05
N PRO A 277 7.82 -13.92 -8.32
CA PRO A 277 7.29 -15.12 -8.96
C PRO A 277 6.05 -14.82 -9.81
N PHE A 278 5.18 -13.91 -9.37
CA PHE A 278 3.97 -13.54 -10.08
C PHE A 278 4.28 -12.71 -11.34
N VAL A 279 5.24 -11.78 -11.25
CA VAL A 279 5.74 -11.04 -12.41
C VAL A 279 6.39 -11.99 -13.42
N VAL A 280 7.20 -12.94 -12.97
CA VAL A 280 7.82 -13.96 -13.84
C VAL A 280 6.78 -14.86 -14.49
N SER A 281 5.79 -15.37 -13.75
CA SER A 281 4.70 -16.20 -14.28
C SER A 281 3.80 -15.44 -15.26
N ALA A 282 3.53 -14.16 -14.99
CA ALA A 282 2.76 -13.33 -15.89
C ALA A 282 3.53 -12.93 -17.15
N LEU A 283 4.82 -12.60 -17.02
CA LEU A 283 5.70 -12.39 -18.17
C LEU A 283 5.78 -13.67 -19.00
N ALA A 284 5.88 -14.85 -18.38
CA ALA A 284 5.87 -16.14 -19.08
C ALA A 284 4.54 -16.43 -19.78
N ALA A 285 3.41 -15.96 -19.25
CA ALA A 285 2.09 -16.10 -19.88
C ALA A 285 1.85 -15.09 -21.02
N ILE A 286 2.50 -13.92 -20.99
CA ILE A 286 2.37 -12.84 -21.98
C ILE A 286 3.42 -12.95 -23.10
N ILE A 287 4.59 -13.53 -22.81
CA ILE A 287 5.60 -13.85 -23.82
C ILE A 287 5.13 -15.11 -24.56
N PRO A 288 4.82 -15.04 -25.87
CA PRO A 288 4.52 -16.25 -26.62
C PRO A 288 5.71 -17.19 -26.53
N ALA A 289 5.49 -18.41 -26.06
CA ALA A 289 6.45 -19.50 -26.20
C ALA A 289 6.67 -19.76 -27.68
N LYS A 290 7.62 -19.06 -28.29
CA LYS A 290 8.24 -19.48 -29.54
C LYS A 290 9.41 -20.37 -29.15
N PHE A 291 9.10 -21.65 -28.98
CA PHE A 291 10.00 -22.75 -29.30
C PHE A 291 9.20 -23.73 -30.18
#